data_AF-A0A9D2A1I7-F1
#
_entry.id   AF-A0A9D2A1I7-F1
#
_cell.length_a   1.000
_cell.length_b   1.000
_cell.length_c   1.000
_cell.angle_alpha   90.00
_cell.angle_beta   90.00
_cell.angle_gamma   90.00
#
_symmetry.space_group_name_H-M   'P 1'
#
loop_
_entity.id
_entity.type
_entity.pdbx_description
1 polymer ?
#
loop_
_entity_poly.entity_id
_entity_poly.type
_entity_poly.pdbx_seq_one_letter_code
_entity_poly.pdbx_strand_id
1 'polypeptide(L)'
;MNKCAENCASCNIIFGIDDTVIQSQEENFELHKFSKTYRKMLIADAETSILPKIDNQMIEIKFYGHSFSEADYSYFQSIFDYYNLYENNKVSLICYYSKGFEQTDEVYRLINTYGKTLSNKDQGKNLTHKLLLENRLKIIEVP
;
A
#
# COMPACT_ATOMS: atom_id res chain seq x y z
N MET A 1 18.00 12.66 -10.93
CA MET A 1 18.41 11.24 -10.81
C MET A 1 18.14 10.78 -9.40
N ASN A 2 17.61 9.56 -9.25
CA ASN A 2 17.29 9.00 -7.95
C ASN A 2 18.62 8.72 -7.22
N LYS A 3 18.95 9.47 -6.15
CA LYS A 3 20.24 9.32 -5.43
C LYS A 3 20.50 7.88 -4.96
N CYS A 4 19.43 7.12 -4.82
CA CYS A 4 19.47 5.70 -4.49
C CYS A 4 19.99 4.76 -5.58
N ALA A 5 19.98 5.18 -6.85
CA ALA A 5 20.53 4.36 -7.93
C ALA A 5 22.07 4.34 -7.94
N GLU A 6 22.72 5.34 -7.35
CA GLU A 6 24.17 5.51 -7.37
C GLU A 6 24.84 5.06 -6.06
N ASN A 7 24.17 5.24 -4.91
CA ASN A 7 24.70 4.83 -3.61
C ASN A 7 23.60 4.55 -2.57
N CYS A 8 23.39 3.27 -2.23
CA CYS A 8 22.43 2.84 -1.20
C CYS A 8 22.74 3.39 0.20
N ALA A 9 23.99 3.77 0.51
CA ALA A 9 24.36 4.33 1.81
C ALA A 9 23.80 5.75 2.04
N SER A 10 23.40 6.44 0.97
CA SER A 10 22.78 7.77 1.02
C SER A 10 21.23 7.72 1.03
N CYS A 11 20.65 6.52 0.99
CA CYS A 11 19.22 6.31 1.02
C CYS A 11 18.71 6.24 2.45
N ASN A 12 17.66 7.01 2.75
CA ASN A 12 16.87 6.84 3.96
C ASN A 12 15.97 5.60 3.81
N ILE A 13 16.57 4.41 3.80
CA ILE A 13 15.83 3.14 3.75
C ILE A 13 15.08 2.98 5.06
N ILE A 14 13.74 2.88 4.97
CA ILE A 14 12.89 2.60 6.13
C ILE A 14 12.58 1.10 6.14
N PHE A 15 13.21 0.39 7.06
CA PHE A 15 12.97 -1.03 7.33
C PHE A 15 12.30 -1.19 8.70
N GLY A 16 11.45 -2.19 8.90
CA GLY A 16 10.76 -2.42 10.17
C GLY A 16 9.51 -3.26 10.01
N ILE A 17 8.76 -3.43 11.10
CA ILE A 17 7.43 -4.06 11.09
C ILE A 17 6.31 -3.03 10.97
N ASP A 18 5.14 -3.48 10.52
CA ASP A 18 3.94 -2.66 10.54
C ASP A 18 3.54 -2.33 11.98
N ASP A 19 3.27 -1.06 12.26
CA ASP A 19 2.97 -0.58 13.61
C ASP A 19 1.67 -1.17 14.17
N THR A 20 0.72 -1.53 13.29
CA THR A 20 -0.56 -2.15 13.67
C THR A 20 -0.36 -3.48 14.41
N VAL A 21 0.68 -4.24 14.06
CA VAL A 21 1.03 -5.50 14.73
C VAL A 21 1.48 -5.23 16.17
N ILE A 22 2.19 -4.13 16.41
CA ILE A 22 2.67 -3.74 17.74
C ILE A 22 1.55 -3.14 18.57
N GLN A 23 0.70 -2.29 17.98
CA GLN A 23 -0.44 -1.69 18.69
C GLN A 23 -1.41 -2.73 19.24
N SER A 24 -1.49 -3.90 18.63
CA SER A 24 -2.28 -5.03 19.13
C SER A 24 -1.73 -5.68 20.41
N GLN A 25 -0.51 -5.31 20.85
CA GLN A 25 0.18 -5.87 22.02
C GLN A 25 0.48 -4.76 23.04
N GLU A 26 -0.49 -4.46 23.91
CA GLU A 26 -0.40 -3.38 24.90
C GLU A 26 0.75 -3.55 25.92
N GLU A 27 1.26 -4.77 26.10
CA GLU A 27 2.21 -5.10 27.17
C GLU A 27 3.66 -4.67 26.91
N ASN A 28 4.02 -4.24 25.68
CA ASN A 28 5.41 -3.90 25.36
C ASN A 28 5.53 -2.66 24.45
N PHE A 29 5.21 -1.50 25.03
CA PHE A 29 5.28 -0.20 24.35
C PHE A 29 6.59 -0.03 23.58
N GLU A 30 7.74 -0.43 24.13
CA GLU A 30 9.07 -0.30 23.51
C GLU A 30 9.21 -0.94 22.12
N LEU A 31 8.35 -1.90 21.77
CA LEU A 31 8.34 -2.52 20.45
C LEU A 31 8.04 -1.53 19.32
N HIS A 32 7.39 -0.39 19.60
CA HIS A 32 7.13 0.66 18.60
C HIS A 32 8.42 1.15 17.94
N LYS A 33 9.57 1.09 18.64
CA LYS A 33 10.89 1.48 18.12
C LYS A 33 11.33 0.65 16.90
N PHE A 34 10.78 -0.56 16.74
CA PHE A 34 11.05 -1.44 15.60
C PHE A 34 10.07 -1.24 14.44
N SER A 35 9.08 -0.36 14.57
CA SER A 35 8.11 -0.11 13.50
C SER A 35 8.70 0.78 12.40
N LYS A 36 8.15 0.63 11.20
CA LYS A 36 8.45 1.54 10.08
C LYS A 36 7.95 2.96 10.40
N THR A 37 6.84 3.09 11.13
CA THR A 37 6.25 4.35 11.58
C THR A 37 7.19 5.14 12.47
N TYR A 38 7.75 4.51 13.51
CA TYR A 38 8.70 5.18 14.40
C TYR A 38 9.94 5.68 13.66
N ARG A 39 10.51 4.86 12.76
CA ARG A 39 11.66 5.28 11.95
C ARG A 39 11.31 6.44 11.01
N LYS A 40 10.10 6.45 10.44
CA LYS A 40 9.61 7.58 9.64
C LYS A 40 9.49 8.86 10.48
N MET A 41 9.06 8.77 11.75
CA MET A 41 9.01 9.93 12.66
C MET A 41 10.39 10.56 12.91
N LEU A 42 11.46 9.77 12.89
CA LEU A 42 12.84 10.27 13.08
C LEU A 42 13.40 10.99 11.83
N ILE A 43 12.83 10.73 10.65
CA ILE A 43 13.29 11.32 9.39
C ILE A 43 12.48 12.61 9.15
N ALA A 44 12.90 13.71 9.79
CA ALA A 44 12.18 14.99 9.77
C ALA A 44 12.27 15.75 8.43
N ASP A 45 13.29 15.50 7.61
CA ASP A 45 13.59 16.25 6.37
C ASP A 45 13.11 15.59 5.07
N ALA A 46 12.38 14.47 5.13
CA ALA A 46 11.82 13.87 3.93
C ALA A 46 10.59 14.68 3.46
N GLU A 47 10.51 15.01 2.16
CA GLU A 47 9.32 15.62 1.57
C GLU A 47 8.07 14.85 2.02
N THR A 48 7.19 15.55 2.72
CA THR A 48 6.15 14.96 3.58
C THR A 48 4.97 14.37 2.82
N SER A 49 4.91 14.53 1.49
CA SER A 49 3.84 14.00 0.66
C SER A 49 4.39 13.37 -0.62
N ILE A 50 4.47 12.04 -0.60
CA ILE A 50 4.82 11.22 -1.77
C ILE A 50 3.62 10.93 -2.68
N LEU A 51 2.41 11.30 -2.24
CA LEU A 51 1.17 11.01 -2.96
C LEU A 51 0.77 12.24 -3.79
N PRO A 52 0.66 12.11 -5.12
CA PRO A 52 0.13 13.16 -5.98
C PRO A 52 -1.21 13.70 -5.48
N LYS A 53 -1.37 15.03 -5.53
CA LYS A 53 -2.62 15.70 -5.18
C LYS A 53 -3.78 15.18 -6.03
N ILE A 54 -4.96 15.14 -5.43
CA ILE A 54 -6.21 14.79 -6.13
C ILE A 54 -6.66 16.01 -6.91
N ASP A 55 -6.28 16.10 -8.19
CA ASP A 55 -6.56 17.23 -9.08
C ASP A 55 -7.42 16.84 -10.29
N ASN A 56 -8.32 15.87 -10.08
CA ASN A 56 -9.25 15.37 -11.09
C ASN A 56 -8.60 14.64 -12.28
N GLN A 57 -7.30 14.37 -12.24
CA GLN A 57 -6.59 13.57 -13.23
C GLN A 57 -6.77 12.06 -13.00
N MET A 58 -6.53 11.27 -14.05
CA MET A 58 -6.40 9.82 -13.93
C MET A 58 -5.09 9.48 -13.22
N ILE A 59 -5.18 8.64 -12.18
CA ILE A 59 -4.04 8.23 -11.37
C ILE A 59 -3.90 6.72 -11.49
N GLU A 60 -2.75 6.28 -12.00
CA GLU A 60 -2.40 4.86 -12.10
C GLU A 60 -1.32 4.54 -11.06
N ILE A 61 -1.67 3.70 -10.08
CA ILE A 61 -0.78 3.29 -8.99
C ILE A 61 -0.17 1.94 -9.35
N LYS A 62 1.16 1.90 -9.45
CA LYS A 62 1.91 0.71 -9.82
C LYS A 62 2.63 0.13 -8.61
N PHE A 63 2.30 -1.11 -8.28
CA PHE A 63 2.97 -1.86 -7.24
C PHE A 63 3.91 -2.88 -7.87
N TYR A 64 5.17 -2.88 -7.43
CA TYR A 64 6.17 -3.85 -7.82
C TYR A 64 6.60 -4.60 -6.56
N GLY A 65 6.43 -5.91 -6.53
CA GLY A 65 6.91 -6.70 -5.41
C GLY A 65 6.37 -8.11 -5.37
N HIS A 66 7.12 -8.95 -4.66
CA HIS A 66 6.65 -10.22 -4.17
C HIS A 66 6.12 -9.99 -2.77
N SER A 67 4.94 -10.51 -2.45
CA SER A 67 4.21 -10.27 -1.20
C SER A 67 3.50 -8.91 -1.14
N PHE A 68 2.26 -8.87 -1.65
CA PHE A 68 1.21 -7.96 -1.18
C PHE A 68 0.75 -8.36 0.25
N SER A 69 1.73 -8.54 1.13
CA SER A 69 1.56 -9.19 2.42
C SER A 69 1.02 -8.24 3.48
N GLU A 70 0.48 -8.82 4.55
CA GLU A 70 0.00 -8.10 5.72
C GLU A 70 1.10 -7.24 6.38
N ALA A 71 2.37 -7.58 6.21
CA ALA A 71 3.50 -6.87 6.82
C ALA A 71 3.70 -5.43 6.31
N ASP A 72 3.07 -5.07 5.20
CA ASP A 72 3.09 -3.71 4.63
C ASP A 72 1.67 -3.14 4.47
N TYR A 73 0.67 -3.77 5.10
CA TYR A 73 -0.76 -3.42 4.91
C TYR A 73 -1.07 -1.95 5.19
N SER A 74 -0.48 -1.35 6.23
CA SER A 74 -0.75 0.06 6.57
C SER A 74 -0.36 1.03 5.46
N TYR A 75 0.64 0.70 4.63
CA TYR A 75 1.00 1.51 3.47
C TYR A 75 -0.10 1.47 2.41
N PHE A 76 -0.56 0.27 2.05
CA PHE A 76 -1.65 0.10 1.09
C PHE A 76 -2.93 0.78 1.57
N GLN A 77 -3.31 0.54 2.84
CA GLN A 77 -4.48 1.18 3.43
C GLN A 77 -4.37 2.71 3.35
N SER A 78 -3.24 3.28 3.75
CA SER A 78 -3.03 4.75 3.70
C SER A 78 -3.18 5.31 2.29
N ILE A 79 -2.68 4.60 1.28
CA ILE A 79 -2.81 5.00 -0.14
C ILE A 79 -4.28 4.92 -0.58
N PHE A 80 -4.96 3.82 -0.26
CA PHE A 80 -6.36 3.60 -0.66
C PHE A 80 -7.31 4.58 0.01
N ASP A 81 -7.07 4.92 1.29
CA ASP A 81 -7.81 5.92 2.04
C ASP A 81 -7.56 7.32 1.49
N TYR A 82 -6.30 7.69 1.22
CA TYR A 82 -5.96 8.97 0.63
C TYR A 82 -6.73 9.23 -0.67
N TYR A 83 -6.80 8.21 -1.54
CA TYR A 83 -7.45 8.33 -2.83
C TYR A 83 -8.95 8.05 -2.83
N ASN A 84 -9.52 7.59 -1.70
CA ASN A 84 -10.87 7.04 -1.62
C ASN A 84 -11.12 6.00 -2.73
N LEU A 85 -10.42 4.86 -2.65
CA LEU A 85 -10.38 3.86 -3.73
C LEU A 85 -11.77 3.40 -4.18
N TYR A 86 -12.76 3.35 -3.27
CA TYR A 86 -14.12 2.94 -3.63
C TYR A 86 -14.85 3.98 -4.50
N GLU A 87 -14.94 5.23 -4.03
CA GLU A 87 -15.73 6.28 -4.70
C GLU A 87 -14.99 6.95 -5.86
N ASN A 88 -13.66 6.95 -5.84
CA ASN A 88 -12.85 7.66 -6.83
C ASN A 88 -12.58 6.81 -8.08
N ASN A 89 -13.46 6.90 -9.07
CA ASN A 89 -13.35 6.17 -10.34
C ASN A 89 -12.13 6.53 -11.22
N LYS A 90 -11.29 7.51 -10.81
CA LYS A 90 -10.10 7.94 -11.55
C LYS A 90 -8.82 7.24 -11.11
N VAL A 91 -8.90 6.38 -10.10
CA VAL A 91 -7.74 5.71 -9.53
C VAL A 91 -7.76 4.24 -9.95
N SER A 92 -6.68 3.81 -10.62
CA SER A 92 -6.47 2.43 -11.02
C SER A 92 -5.22 1.85 -10.35
N LEU A 93 -5.23 0.54 -10.15
CA LEU A 93 -4.17 -0.24 -9.53
C LEU A 93 -3.59 -1.21 -10.56
N ILE A 94 -2.27 -1.25 -10.67
CA ILE A 94 -1.54 -2.27 -11.42
C ILE A 94 -0.56 -2.95 -10.47
N CYS A 95 -0.76 -4.25 -10.30
CA CYS A 95 0.05 -5.11 -9.47
C CYS A 95 0.97 -5.96 -10.36
N TYR A 96 2.28 -5.69 -10.30
CA TYR A 96 3.28 -6.48 -11.01
C TYR A 96 3.84 -7.57 -10.12
N TYR A 97 4.00 -8.78 -10.66
CA TYR A 97 4.63 -9.91 -9.99
C TYR A 97 5.59 -10.64 -10.93
N SER A 98 6.69 -11.20 -10.43
CA SER A 98 7.62 -11.93 -11.30
C SER A 98 7.12 -13.34 -11.60
N LYS A 99 7.53 -13.85 -12.76
CA LYS A 99 7.17 -15.18 -13.24
C LYS A 99 7.35 -16.27 -12.19
N GLY A 100 6.32 -17.11 -12.03
CA GLY A 100 6.29 -18.21 -11.06
C GLY A 100 5.89 -17.81 -9.63
N PHE A 101 5.57 -16.53 -9.40
CA PHE A 101 5.09 -16.01 -8.13
C PHE A 101 3.75 -15.29 -8.32
N GLU A 102 2.75 -15.98 -8.87
CA GLU A 102 1.40 -15.43 -9.02
C GLU A 102 0.91 -14.82 -7.70
N GLN A 103 0.39 -13.59 -7.77
CA GLN A 103 -0.03 -12.80 -6.59
C GLN A 103 -1.56 -12.55 -6.56
N THR A 104 -2.33 -13.29 -7.36
CA THR A 104 -3.78 -13.04 -7.54
C THR A 104 -4.52 -13.13 -6.20
N ASP A 105 -4.21 -14.14 -5.38
CA ASP A 105 -4.84 -14.36 -4.08
C ASP A 105 -4.44 -13.30 -3.06
N GLU A 106 -3.18 -12.85 -3.08
CA GLU A 106 -2.65 -11.83 -2.19
C GLU A 106 -3.28 -10.47 -2.50
N VAL A 107 -3.41 -10.11 -3.78
CA VAL A 107 -4.12 -8.90 -4.22
C VAL A 107 -5.59 -8.98 -3.84
N TYR A 108 -6.24 -10.14 -4.04
CA TYR A 108 -7.63 -10.35 -3.62
C TYR A 108 -7.80 -10.17 -2.11
N ARG A 109 -6.90 -10.75 -1.30
CA ARG A 109 -6.91 -10.59 0.16
C ARG A 109 -6.66 -9.14 0.57
N LEU A 110 -5.69 -8.47 -0.04
CA LEU A 110 -5.38 -7.07 0.24
C LEU A 110 -6.60 -6.17 0.05
N ILE A 111 -7.24 -6.26 -1.12
CA ILE A 111 -8.41 -5.43 -1.44
C ILE A 111 -9.60 -5.76 -0.56
N ASN A 112 -9.84 -7.04 -0.25
CA ASN A 112 -10.92 -7.42 0.66
C ASN A 112 -10.67 -7.01 2.11
N THR A 113 -9.43 -7.08 2.59
CA THR A 113 -9.06 -6.60 3.92
C THR A 113 -9.28 -5.09 4.00
N TYR A 114 -8.92 -4.34 2.96
CA TYR A 114 -9.30 -2.93 2.84
C TYR A 114 -10.81 -2.73 2.81
N GLY A 115 -11.56 -3.53 2.05
CA GLY A 115 -13.02 -3.47 2.01
C GLY A 115 -13.68 -3.61 3.39
N LYS A 116 -13.06 -4.31 4.35
CA LYS A 116 -13.56 -4.42 5.73
C LYS A 116 -13.51 -3.11 6.50
N THR A 117 -12.62 -2.17 6.14
CA THR A 117 -12.50 -0.86 6.80
C THR A 117 -13.58 0.12 6.35
N LEU A 118 -14.22 -0.10 5.19
CA LEU A 118 -15.29 0.74 4.68
C LEU A 118 -16.51 0.74 5.62
N SER A 119 -17.18 1.89 5.70
CA SER A 119 -18.38 2.07 6.52
C SER A 119 -19.53 1.19 6.02
N ASN A 120 -19.76 1.17 4.71
CA ASN A 120 -20.73 0.28 4.08
C ASN A 120 -20.10 -1.09 3.79
N LYS A 121 -20.57 -2.12 4.50
CA LYS A 121 -20.01 -3.47 4.40
C LYS A 121 -20.31 -4.17 3.09
N ASP A 122 -21.39 -3.82 2.41
CA ASP A 122 -21.72 -4.42 1.11
C ASP A 122 -20.88 -3.80 -0.01
N GLN A 123 -20.57 -2.50 0.09
CA GLN A 123 -19.52 -1.86 -0.72
C GLN A 123 -18.16 -2.51 -0.49
N GLY A 124 -17.81 -2.80 0.77
CA GLY A 124 -16.59 -3.52 1.12
C GLY A 124 -16.47 -4.88 0.43
N LYS A 125 -17.53 -5.69 0.49
CA LYS A 125 -17.56 -7.04 -0.11
C LYS A 125 -17.49 -7.03 -1.64
N ASN A 126 -17.98 -5.97 -2.29
CA ASN A 126 -18.01 -5.90 -3.76
C ASN A 126 -16.88 -5.06 -4.38
N LEU A 127 -15.97 -4.49 -3.56
CA LEU A 127 -14.93 -3.58 -4.04
C LEU A 127 -14.05 -4.21 -5.13
N THR A 128 -13.53 -5.43 -4.92
CA THR A 128 -12.70 -6.11 -5.93
C THR A 128 -13.47 -6.30 -7.24
N HIS A 129 -14.73 -6.70 -7.15
CA HIS A 129 -15.60 -6.88 -8.32
C HIS A 129 -15.81 -5.56 -9.07
N LYS A 130 -16.10 -4.47 -8.35
CA LYS A 130 -16.24 -3.11 -8.90
C LYS A 130 -14.98 -2.67 -9.64
N LEU A 131 -13.80 -2.82 -9.03
CA LEU A 131 -12.53 -2.43 -9.64
C LEU A 131 -12.26 -3.19 -10.95
N LEU A 132 -12.60 -4.48 -10.99
CA LEU A 132 -12.46 -5.30 -12.20
C LEU A 132 -13.44 -4.87 -13.30
N LEU A 133 -14.72 -4.64 -12.97
CA LEU A 133 -15.73 -4.17 -13.93
C LEU A 133 -15.39 -2.81 -14.54
N GLU A 134 -14.75 -1.94 -13.75
CA GLU A 134 -14.33 -0.61 -14.20
C GLU A 134 -12.96 -0.61 -14.88
N ASN A 135 -12.32 -1.79 -15.06
CA ASN A 135 -10.97 -1.93 -15.59
C ASN A 135 -9.91 -1.13 -14.80
N ARG A 136 -10.13 -1.01 -13.49
CA ARG A 136 -9.30 -0.27 -12.53
C ARG A 136 -8.36 -1.16 -11.71
N LEU A 137 -8.40 -2.48 -11.89
CA LEU A 137 -7.45 -3.40 -11.28
C LEU A 137 -6.83 -4.30 -12.36
N LYS A 138 -5.50 -4.33 -12.42
CA LYS A 138 -4.75 -5.23 -13.30
C LYS A 138 -3.67 -5.95 -12.50
N ILE A 139 -3.49 -7.23 -12.75
CA ILE A 139 -2.44 -8.06 -12.16
C ILE A 139 -1.61 -8.61 -13.32
N ILE A 140 -0.33 -8.25 -13.38
CA ILE A 140 0.52 -8.44 -14.57
C ILE A 140 1.79 -9.20 -14.18
N GLU A 141 2.03 -10.35 -14.81
CA GLU A 141 3.30 -11.05 -14.72
C GLU A 141 4.39 -10.25 -15.46
N VAL A 142 5.54 -10.06 -14.82
CA VAL A 142 6.74 -9.51 -15.46
C VAL A 142 7.80 -10.60 -15.65
N PRO A 143 8.53 -10.59 -16.79
CA PRO A 143 9.55 -11.59 -17.11
C PRO A 143 10.72 -11.64 -16.12
#